data_AF-A0A6I7U3Y0-F1
#
_entry.id   AF-A0A6I7U3Y0-F1
#
_cell.length_a   1.000
_cell.length_b   1.000
_cell.length_c   1.000
_cell.angle_alpha   90.00
_cell.angle_beta   90.00
_cell.angle_gamma   90.00
#
_symmetry.space_group_name_H-M   'P 1'
#
loop_
_entity.id
_entity.type
_entity.pdbx_description
1 polymer ?
#
loop_
_entity_poly.entity_id
_entity_poly.type
_entity_poly.pdbx_seq_one_letter_code
_entity_poly.pdbx_strand_id
1 'polypeptide(L)'
;MENMQFMAWMLPILFILHDFEEMVMVEAWGKRYRSKLKQLKKAPFGHAKTASFVCAVLEEFILAVGVTVLSIYFNQYIIWFGFFFAFTVHFLVHIVLWFRFKHYVPGILTSIFMLPFCCYLLTAAAEIEKFSFPAMILSALSGTLIVFFNLKFLHKKMGRIQERLEAYGRI
;
A
#
# COMPACT_ATOMS: atom_id res chain seq x y z
N MET A 1 15.76 20.95 -5.07
CA MET A 1 14.31 20.92 -5.37
C MET A 1 13.96 19.87 -6.42
N GLU A 2 14.63 19.84 -7.59
CA GLU A 2 14.34 18.84 -8.64
C GLU A 2 14.45 17.38 -8.14
N ASN A 3 15.48 17.08 -7.35
CA ASN A 3 15.68 15.73 -6.79
C ASN A 3 14.53 15.31 -5.86
N MET A 4 14.00 16.22 -5.02
CA MET A 4 12.92 15.88 -4.09
C MET A 4 11.57 15.73 -4.81
N GLN A 5 11.32 16.52 -5.86
CA GLN A 5 10.13 16.35 -6.69
C GLN A 5 10.14 15.00 -7.41
N PHE A 6 11.29 14.60 -7.97
CA PHE A 6 11.46 13.26 -8.55
C PHE A 6 11.17 12.16 -7.53
N MET A 7 11.75 12.26 -6.34
CA MET A 7 11.51 11.30 -5.26
C MET A 7 10.06 11.27 -4.81
N ALA A 8 9.38 12.42 -4.76
CA ALA A 8 7.98 12.51 -4.37
C ALA A 8 7.06 11.73 -5.32
N TRP A 9 7.36 11.75 -6.63
CA TRP A 9 6.65 10.94 -7.64
C TRP A 9 6.90 9.44 -7.51
N MET A 10 7.94 9.00 -6.80
CA MET A 10 8.17 7.58 -6.56
C MET A 10 7.08 6.95 -5.69
N LEU A 11 6.39 7.71 -4.84
CA LEU A 11 5.28 7.17 -4.03
C LEU A 11 4.18 6.53 -4.90
N PRO A 12 3.46 7.27 -5.77
CA PRO A 12 2.41 6.67 -6.58
C PRO A 12 2.94 5.65 -7.59
N ILE A 13 4.15 5.84 -8.13
CA ILE A 13 4.74 4.93 -9.11
C ILE A 13 5.07 3.58 -8.47
N LEU A 14 5.79 3.56 -7.35
CA LEU A 14 6.14 2.32 -6.67
C LEU A 14 4.91 1.64 -6.06
N PHE A 15 3.96 2.43 -5.56
CA PHE A 15 2.67 1.93 -5.09
C PHE A 15 1.96 1.11 -6.17
N ILE A 16 1.70 1.70 -7.34
CA ILE A 16 0.94 0.97 -8.36
C ILE A 16 1.71 -0.23 -8.94
N LEU A 17 3.05 -0.14 -9.03
CA LEU A 17 3.88 -1.26 -9.46
C LEU A 17 3.83 -2.45 -8.49
N HIS A 18 3.83 -2.18 -7.18
CA HIS A 18 3.64 -3.20 -6.15
C HIS A 18 2.24 -3.80 -6.23
N ASP A 19 1.21 -2.94 -6.24
CA ASP A 19 -0.18 -3.37 -6.22
C ASP A 19 -0.60 -4.09 -7.51
N PHE A 20 0.09 -3.90 -8.65
CA PHE A 20 -0.11 -4.75 -9.83
C PHE A 20 0.13 -6.23 -9.55
N GLU A 21 1.15 -6.59 -8.77
CA GLU A 21 1.35 -7.97 -8.34
C GLU A 21 0.15 -8.45 -7.51
N GLU A 22 -0.32 -7.62 -6.57
CA GLU A 22 -1.47 -7.96 -5.72
C GLU A 22 -2.75 -8.14 -6.54
N MET A 23 -3.08 -7.18 -7.42
CA MET A 23 -4.29 -7.17 -8.24
C MET A 23 -4.38 -8.40 -9.14
N VAL A 24 -3.27 -8.77 -9.79
CA VAL A 24 -3.19 -9.95 -10.66
C VAL A 24 -3.37 -11.23 -9.85
N MET A 25 -2.79 -11.30 -8.65
CA MET A 25 -2.65 -12.55 -7.93
C MET A 25 -3.70 -12.80 -6.86
N VAL A 26 -4.38 -11.78 -6.33
CA VAL A 26 -5.26 -11.88 -5.16
C VAL A 26 -6.34 -12.95 -5.31
N GLU A 27 -7.04 -12.97 -6.44
CA GLU A 27 -8.12 -13.94 -6.67
C GLU A 27 -7.59 -15.35 -6.99
N ALA A 28 -6.55 -15.45 -7.82
CA ALA A 28 -5.92 -16.74 -8.16
C ALA A 28 -5.31 -17.42 -6.93
N TRP A 29 -4.62 -16.64 -6.10
CA TRP A 29 -4.04 -17.06 -4.83
C TRP A 29 -5.12 -17.48 -3.83
N GLY A 30 -6.19 -16.67 -3.68
CA GLY A 30 -7.32 -16.98 -2.81
C GLY A 30 -8.02 -18.28 -3.20
N LYS A 31 -8.14 -18.58 -4.50
CA LYS A 31 -8.66 -19.85 -5.01
C LYS A 31 -7.71 -21.01 -4.68
N ARG A 32 -6.42 -20.87 -4.99
CA ARG A 32 -5.40 -21.91 -4.77
C ARG A 32 -5.29 -22.34 -3.30
N TYR A 33 -5.35 -21.38 -2.38
CA TYR A 33 -5.15 -21.63 -0.95
C TYR A 33 -6.43 -21.58 -0.11
N ARG A 34 -7.62 -21.66 -0.74
CA ARG A 34 -8.92 -21.56 -0.08
C ARG A 34 -9.04 -22.42 1.18
N SER A 35 -8.63 -23.69 1.12
CA SER A 35 -8.73 -24.61 2.26
C SER A 35 -7.85 -24.18 3.43
N LYS A 36 -6.63 -23.70 3.15
CA LYS A 36 -5.70 -23.19 4.16
C LYS A 36 -6.21 -21.89 4.77
N LEU A 37 -6.77 -20.99 3.96
CA LEU A 37 -7.33 -19.71 4.41
C LEU A 37 -8.52 -19.89 5.35
N LYS A 38 -9.38 -20.89 5.12
CA LYS A 38 -10.50 -21.22 6.01
C LYS A 38 -10.07 -21.65 7.42
N GLN A 39 -8.86 -22.16 7.59
CA GLN A 39 -8.34 -22.59 8.89
C GLN A 39 -7.73 -21.42 9.69
N LEU A 40 -7.51 -20.26 9.06
CA LEU A 40 -6.94 -19.09 9.72
C LEU A 40 -8.05 -18.26 10.39
N LYS A 41 -7.80 -17.82 11.64
CA LYS A 41 -8.71 -16.88 12.34
C LYS A 41 -8.90 -15.56 11.58
N LYS A 42 -7.87 -15.13 10.85
CA LYS A 42 -7.89 -13.95 9.96
C LYS A 42 -7.16 -14.33 8.67
N ALA A 43 -7.91 -14.47 7.58
CA ALA A 43 -7.36 -14.74 6.27
C ALA A 43 -6.73 -13.45 5.69
N PRO A 44 -5.44 -13.46 5.29
CA PRO A 44 -4.86 -12.35 4.53
C PRO A 44 -5.65 -12.14 3.23
N PHE A 45 -5.85 -10.89 2.83
CA PHE A 45 -6.70 -10.50 1.69
C PHE A 45 -8.19 -10.92 1.79
N GLY A 46 -8.61 -11.59 2.86
CA GLY A 46 -9.97 -12.09 3.01
C GLY A 46 -10.40 -12.99 1.84
N HIS A 47 -11.69 -12.92 1.48
CA HIS A 47 -12.23 -13.54 0.26
C HIS A 47 -12.33 -12.50 -0.86
N ALA A 48 -11.33 -11.61 -0.96
CA ALA A 48 -11.35 -10.53 -1.94
C ALA A 48 -11.45 -11.07 -3.37
N LYS A 49 -12.16 -10.30 -4.19
CA LYS A 49 -12.29 -10.49 -5.63
C LYS A 49 -11.50 -9.40 -6.32
N THR A 50 -10.92 -9.70 -7.48
CA THR A 50 -10.05 -8.74 -8.17
C THR A 50 -10.76 -7.40 -8.37
N ALA A 51 -12.04 -7.38 -8.77
CA ALA A 51 -12.74 -6.13 -9.04
C ALA A 51 -12.92 -5.23 -7.80
N SER A 52 -13.39 -5.78 -6.68
CA SER A 52 -13.53 -5.00 -5.43
C SER A 52 -12.19 -4.62 -4.81
N PHE A 53 -11.16 -5.44 -5.00
CA PHE A 53 -9.78 -5.15 -4.60
C PHE A 53 -9.20 -3.98 -5.41
N VAL A 54 -9.32 -4.00 -6.74
CA VAL A 54 -8.88 -2.92 -7.64
C VAL A 54 -9.54 -1.59 -7.28
N CYS A 55 -10.82 -1.58 -6.87
CA CYS A 55 -11.47 -0.35 -6.39
C CYS A 55 -10.83 0.21 -5.11
N ALA A 56 -10.34 -0.64 -4.21
CA ALA A 56 -9.62 -0.20 -3.02
C ALA A 56 -8.23 0.34 -3.39
N VAL A 57 -7.50 -0.37 -4.25
CA VAL A 57 -6.19 0.06 -4.78
C VAL A 57 -6.31 1.42 -5.48
N LEU A 58 -7.37 1.64 -6.27
CA LEU A 58 -7.60 2.91 -6.95
C LEU A 58 -7.76 4.07 -5.97
N GLU A 59 -8.46 3.86 -4.86
CA GLU A 59 -8.65 4.91 -3.85
C GLU A 59 -7.33 5.25 -3.16
N GLU A 60 -6.56 4.25 -2.74
CA GLU A 60 -5.22 4.44 -2.16
C GLU A 60 -4.25 5.10 -3.16
N PHE A 61 -4.33 4.75 -4.45
CA PHE A 61 -3.55 5.39 -5.50
C PHE A 61 -3.90 6.87 -5.66
N ILE A 62 -5.18 7.23 -5.63
CA ILE A 62 -5.64 8.63 -5.66
C ILE A 62 -5.12 9.38 -4.43
N LEU A 63 -5.15 8.75 -3.25
CA LEU A 63 -4.60 9.32 -2.03
C LEU A 63 -3.08 9.54 -2.16
N ALA A 64 -2.34 8.57 -2.69
CA ALA A 64 -0.90 8.66 -2.92
C ALA A 64 -0.54 9.79 -3.88
N VAL A 65 -1.25 9.91 -5.01
CA VAL A 65 -1.10 11.01 -5.96
C VAL A 65 -1.43 12.35 -5.30
N GLY A 66 -2.52 12.42 -4.53
CA GLY A 66 -2.94 13.63 -3.84
C GLY A 66 -1.89 14.10 -2.84
N VAL A 67 -1.35 13.21 -2.00
CA VAL A 67 -0.26 13.51 -1.07
C VAL A 67 0.98 14.01 -1.81
N THR A 68 1.38 13.33 -2.89
CA THR A 68 2.53 13.76 -3.72
C THR A 68 2.32 15.16 -4.29
N VAL A 69 1.17 15.44 -4.91
CA VAL A 69 0.87 16.75 -5.52
C VAL A 69 0.84 17.84 -4.46
N LEU A 70 0.18 17.61 -3.32
CA LEU A 70 0.10 18.59 -2.24
C LEU A 70 1.48 18.87 -1.61
N SER A 71 2.29 17.84 -1.39
CA SER A 71 3.65 18.01 -0.87
C SER A 71 4.55 18.80 -1.81
N ILE A 72 4.45 18.56 -3.13
CA ILE A 72 5.18 19.34 -4.14
C ILE A 72 4.68 20.79 -4.17
N TYR A 73 3.37 20.99 -4.25
CA TYR A 73 2.76 22.31 -4.40
C TYR A 73 3.02 23.23 -3.20
N PHE A 74 2.89 22.70 -1.98
CA PHE A 74 3.12 23.47 -0.75
C PHE A 74 4.58 23.41 -0.26
N ASN A 75 5.46 22.68 -0.96
CA ASN A 75 6.83 22.41 -0.52
C ASN A 75 6.90 21.86 0.92
N GLN A 76 5.98 20.94 1.24
CA GLN A 76 5.84 20.28 2.55
C GLN A 76 6.04 18.77 2.40
N TYR A 77 7.30 18.36 2.22
CA TYR A 77 7.66 16.96 1.99
C TYR A 77 7.64 16.10 3.26
N ILE A 78 7.56 16.72 4.44
CA ILE A 78 7.42 15.96 5.68
C ILE A 78 6.11 15.17 5.70
N ILE A 79 5.05 15.64 5.06
CA ILE A 79 3.78 14.91 4.92
C ILE A 79 3.98 13.69 4.02
N TRP A 80 4.56 13.89 2.82
CA TRP A 80 4.94 12.81 1.91
C TRP A 80 5.80 11.75 2.59
N PHE A 81 6.78 12.14 3.39
CA PHE A 81 7.65 11.22 4.13
C PHE A 81 6.86 10.24 5.00
N GLY A 82 5.81 10.72 5.69
CA GLY A 82 4.97 9.88 6.54
C GLY A 82 4.18 8.83 5.76
N PHE A 83 3.61 9.22 4.62
CA PHE A 83 2.88 8.29 3.74
C PHE A 83 3.82 7.31 3.03
N PHE A 84 4.98 7.78 2.55
CA PHE A 84 5.99 6.92 1.93
C PHE A 84 6.60 5.95 2.94
N PHE A 85 6.74 6.36 4.21
CA PHE A 85 7.11 5.46 5.31
C PHE A 85 6.04 4.39 5.54
N ALA A 86 4.76 4.77 5.62
CA ALA A 86 3.66 3.83 5.77
C ALA A 86 3.64 2.78 4.63
N PHE A 87 3.82 3.24 3.40
CA PHE A 87 3.97 2.38 2.22
C PHE A 87 5.19 1.45 2.33
N THR A 88 6.33 1.96 2.80
CA THR A 88 7.53 1.12 2.99
C THR A 88 7.32 0.04 4.06
N VAL A 89 6.63 0.37 5.15
CA VAL A 89 6.28 -0.59 6.22
C VAL A 89 5.30 -1.67 5.73
N HIS A 90 4.43 -1.38 4.77
CA HIS A 90 3.53 -2.37 4.16
C HIS A 90 4.29 -3.56 3.56
N PHE A 91 5.47 -3.35 2.98
CA PHE A 91 6.31 -4.46 2.49
C PHE A 91 6.72 -5.43 3.61
N LEU A 92 6.96 -4.92 4.82
CA LEU A 92 7.27 -5.76 5.98
C LEU A 92 6.07 -6.62 6.37
N VAL A 93 4.85 -6.13 6.19
CA VAL A 93 3.63 -6.92 6.40
C VAL A 93 3.62 -8.11 5.46
N HIS A 94 3.91 -7.93 4.17
CA HIS A 94 4.01 -9.04 3.20
C HIS A 94 5.10 -10.03 3.54
N ILE A 95 6.27 -9.55 3.93
CA ILE A 95 7.39 -10.42 4.32
C ILE A 95 7.00 -11.26 5.54
N VAL A 96 6.40 -10.66 6.57
CA VAL A 96 5.89 -11.39 7.75
C VAL A 96 4.79 -12.37 7.36
N LEU A 97 3.86 -11.97 6.49
CA LEU A 97 2.81 -12.86 5.98
C LEU A 97 3.40 -14.04 5.24
N TRP A 98 4.40 -13.82 4.37
CA TRP A 98 5.09 -14.86 3.64
C TRP A 98 5.78 -15.87 4.56
N PHE A 99 6.54 -15.40 5.55
CA PHE A 99 7.18 -16.29 6.54
C PHE A 99 6.15 -17.13 7.31
N ARG A 100 5.03 -16.53 7.72
CA ARG A 100 3.97 -17.22 8.48
C ARG A 100 3.15 -18.17 7.59
N PHE A 101 2.88 -17.76 6.36
CA PHE A 101 2.06 -18.53 5.42
C PHE A 101 2.84 -19.66 4.76
N LYS A 102 4.17 -19.57 4.69
CA LYS A 102 5.11 -20.58 4.15
C LYS A 102 4.88 -20.92 2.67
N HIS A 103 4.16 -20.06 1.96
CA HIS A 103 3.99 -20.10 0.51
C HIS A 103 3.98 -18.67 -0.01
N TYR A 104 4.03 -18.52 -1.34
CA TYR A 104 3.81 -17.25 -2.02
C TYR A 104 2.58 -16.51 -1.43
N VAL A 105 2.70 -15.19 -1.30
CA VAL A 105 1.66 -14.25 -0.88
C VAL A 105 1.65 -13.11 -1.90
N PRO A 106 0.49 -12.67 -2.40
CA PRO A 106 0.43 -11.55 -3.35
C PRO A 106 1.19 -10.33 -2.81
N GLY A 107 2.10 -9.76 -3.61
CA GLY A 107 2.91 -8.61 -3.25
C GLY A 107 4.29 -8.95 -2.67
N ILE A 108 4.60 -10.24 -2.43
CA ILE A 108 5.88 -10.61 -1.81
C ILE A 108 7.09 -10.34 -2.70
N LEU A 109 6.99 -10.57 -4.02
CA LEU A 109 8.14 -10.45 -4.91
C LEU A 109 8.57 -8.98 -5.00
N THR A 110 7.62 -8.11 -5.34
CA THR A 110 7.82 -6.66 -5.38
C THR A 110 8.22 -6.11 -4.02
N SER A 111 7.66 -6.58 -2.90
CA SER A 111 8.09 -6.18 -1.55
C SER A 111 9.58 -6.42 -1.30
N ILE A 112 10.10 -7.60 -1.65
CA ILE A 112 11.51 -7.93 -1.44
C ILE A 112 12.42 -7.02 -2.28
N PHE A 113 12.08 -6.78 -3.54
CA PHE A 113 12.90 -5.96 -4.44
C PHE A 113 12.79 -4.46 -4.16
N MET A 114 11.61 -3.96 -3.80
CA MET A 114 11.34 -2.53 -3.61
C MET A 114 11.72 -2.03 -2.22
N LEU A 115 11.72 -2.88 -1.18
CA LEU A 115 12.02 -2.47 0.19
C LEU A 115 13.40 -1.79 0.32
N PRO A 116 14.52 -2.35 -0.18
CA PRO A 116 15.83 -1.68 -0.09
C PRO A 116 15.83 -0.31 -0.78
N PHE A 117 15.17 -0.21 -1.93
CA PHE A 117 15.08 1.04 -2.69
C PHE A 117 14.23 2.09 -1.95
N CYS A 118 13.12 1.70 -1.35
CA CYS A 118 12.28 2.63 -0.58
C CYS A 118 12.97 3.10 0.71
N CYS A 119 13.71 2.22 1.39
CA CYS A 119 14.55 2.61 2.51
C CYS A 119 15.59 3.66 2.09
N TYR A 120 16.26 3.45 0.96
CA TYR A 120 17.20 4.43 0.40
C TYR A 120 16.51 5.78 0.13
N LEU A 121 15.33 5.79 -0.50
CA LEU A 121 14.58 7.01 -0.78
C LEU A 121 14.16 7.76 0.50
N LEU A 122 13.76 7.05 1.56
CA LEU A 122 13.45 7.66 2.85
C LEU A 122 14.68 8.34 3.45
N THR A 123 15.84 7.67 3.46
CA THR A 123 17.09 8.24 3.98
C THR A 123 17.52 9.46 3.18
N ALA A 124 17.54 9.36 1.85
CA ALA A 124 17.92 10.46 0.99
C ALA A 124 16.96 11.66 1.12
N ALA A 125 15.65 11.44 1.26
CA ALA A 125 14.68 12.51 1.46
C ALA A 125 14.89 13.22 2.80
N ALA A 126 15.16 12.46 3.87
CA ALA A 126 15.46 13.02 5.19
C ALA A 126 16.74 13.87 5.19
N GLU A 127 17.77 13.46 4.44
CA GLU A 127 19.01 14.21 4.29
C GLU A 127 18.83 15.48 3.45
N ILE A 128 18.13 15.39 2.32
CA ILE A 128 17.87 16.53 1.42
C ILE A 128 17.07 17.62 2.12
N GLU A 129 15.96 17.24 2.77
CA GLU A 129 15.06 18.18 3.44
C GLU A 129 15.49 18.51 4.87
N LYS A 130 16.55 17.85 5.36
CA LYS A 130 17.12 18.02 6.72
C LYS A 130 16.05 17.88 7.80
N PHE A 131 15.21 16.86 7.69
CA PHE A 131 14.15 16.63 8.68
C PHE A 131 14.73 16.38 10.06
N SER A 132 14.14 16.99 11.09
CA SER A 132 14.49 16.65 12.46
C SER A 132 13.93 15.27 12.83
N PHE A 133 14.67 14.52 13.65
CA PHE A 133 14.24 13.20 14.09
C PHE A 133 12.83 13.18 14.72
N PRO A 134 12.43 14.13 15.60
CA PRO A 134 11.07 14.17 16.12
C PRO A 134 10.01 14.39 15.03
N ALA A 135 10.28 15.24 14.03
CA ALA A 135 9.35 15.48 12.93
C ALA A 135 9.16 14.22 12.07
N MET A 136 10.24 13.48 11.80
CA MET A 136 10.18 12.22 11.07
C MET A 136 9.32 11.18 11.81
N ILE A 137 9.53 11.01 13.12
CA ILE A 137 8.75 10.07 13.93
C ILE A 137 7.28 10.46 13.96
N LEU A 138 6.97 11.74 14.21
CA LEU A 138 5.60 12.21 14.23
C LEU A 138 4.92 11.99 12.87
N SER A 139 5.59 12.34 11.78
CA SER A 139 5.05 12.14 10.44
C SER A 139 4.84 10.67 10.09
N ALA A 140 5.84 9.82 10.38
CA ALA A 140 5.74 8.37 10.16
C ALA A 140 4.56 7.75 10.91
N LEU A 141 4.36 8.12 12.17
CA LEU A 141 3.22 7.66 12.98
C LEU A 141 1.89 8.19 12.42
N SER A 142 1.81 9.48 12.11
CA SER A 142 0.61 10.10 11.55
C SER A 142 0.21 9.48 10.21
N GLY A 143 1.15 9.38 9.27
CA GLY A 143 0.91 8.77 7.96
C GLY A 143 0.47 7.31 8.07
N THR A 144 1.16 6.52 8.91
CA THR A 144 0.80 5.11 9.15
C THR A 144 -0.61 4.98 9.74
N LEU A 145 -0.98 5.81 10.71
CA LEU A 145 -2.32 5.78 11.31
C LEU A 145 -3.39 6.15 10.29
N ILE A 146 -3.17 7.20 9.49
CA ILE A 146 -4.12 7.63 8.45
C ILE A 146 -4.36 6.50 7.45
N VAL A 147 -3.29 5.93 6.88
CA VAL A 147 -3.39 4.82 5.91
C VAL A 147 -4.05 3.60 6.56
N PHE A 148 -3.68 3.25 7.81
CA PHE A 148 -4.29 2.13 8.51
C PHE A 148 -5.81 2.27 8.68
N PHE A 149 -6.28 3.45 9.09
CA PHE A 149 -7.71 3.71 9.23
C PHE A 149 -8.42 3.75 7.88
N ASN A 150 -7.78 4.27 6.84
CA ASN A 150 -8.30 4.27 5.48
C ASN A 150 -8.50 2.84 4.94
N LEU A 151 -7.45 2.00 5.02
CA LEU A 151 -7.51 0.59 4.61
C LEU A 151 -8.58 -0.19 5.39
N LYS A 152 -8.70 0.06 6.71
CA LYS A 152 -9.75 -0.57 7.53
C LYS A 152 -11.16 -0.19 7.03
N PHE A 153 -11.34 1.06 6.61
CA PHE A 153 -12.59 1.54 6.04
C PHE A 153 -12.86 0.93 4.65
N LEU A 154 -11.86 0.88 3.77
CA LEU A 154 -11.96 0.26 2.44
C LEU A 154 -12.31 -1.23 2.55
N HIS A 155 -11.62 -1.99 3.39
CA HIS A 155 -11.90 -3.41 3.62
C HIS A 155 -13.36 -3.65 4.05
N LYS A 156 -13.93 -2.76 4.87
CA LYS A 156 -15.35 -2.85 5.26
C LYS A 156 -16.29 -2.59 4.08
N LYS A 157 -15.90 -1.75 3.12
CA LYS A 157 -16.70 -1.40 1.93
C LYS A 157 -16.56 -2.41 0.79
N MET A 158 -15.44 -3.12 0.68
CA MET A 158 -15.16 -4.04 -0.43
C MET A 158 -16.27 -5.07 -0.66
N GLY A 159 -16.87 -5.62 0.41
CA GLY A 159 -18.00 -6.55 0.28
C GLY A 159 -19.21 -5.94 -0.43
N ARG A 160 -19.58 -4.70 -0.06
CA ARG A 160 -20.68 -3.97 -0.71
C ARG A 160 -20.35 -3.56 -2.14
N ILE A 161 -19.09 -3.22 -2.43
CA ILE A 161 -18.63 -2.94 -3.79
C ILE A 161 -18.78 -4.20 -4.64
N GLN A 162 -18.37 -5.35 -4.11
CA GLN A 162 -18.51 -6.64 -4.80
C GLN A 162 -19.96 -6.95 -5.15
N GLU A 163 -20.89 -6.83 -4.19
CA GLU A 163 -22.32 -7.05 -4.42
C GLU A 163 -22.88 -6.15 -5.53
N ARG A 164 -22.48 -4.88 -5.57
CA ARG A 164 -22.92 -3.92 -6.59
C ARG A 164 -22.38 -4.26 -7.98
N LEU A 165 -21.12 -4.65 -8.07
CA LEU A 165 -20.51 -5.07 -9.34
C LEU A 165 -21.16 -6.34 -9.88
N GLU A 166 -21.47 -7.30 -9.00
CA GLU A 166 -22.21 -8.51 -9.38
C GLU A 166 -23.63 -8.19 -9.84
N ALA A 167 -24.33 -7.25 -9.19
CA ALA A 167 -25.64 -6.82 -9.62
C ALA A 167 -25.61 -6.12 -10.99
N TYR A 168 -24.59 -5.29 -11.25
CA TYR A 168 -24.39 -4.62 -12.53
C TYR A 168 -24.18 -5.60 -13.70
N GLY A 169 -23.48 -6.72 -13.46
CA GLY A 169 -23.20 -7.72 -14.49
C GLY A 169 -24.32 -8.73 -14.77
N ARG A 170 -25.49 -8.63 -14.12
CA ARG A 170 -26.64 -9.55 -14.31
C ARG A 170 -27.61 -9.13 -15.42
N ILE A 171 -27.18 -8.24 -16.31
CA ILE A 171 -27.95 -7.73 -17.45
C ILE A 171 -27.69 -8.62 -18.67
#